data_AF-A0A2V6JPH4-F1
#
_entry.id   AF-A0A2V6JPH4-F1
#
_cell.length_a   1.000
_cell.length_b   1.000
_cell.length_c   1.000
_cell.angle_alpha   90.00
_cell.angle_beta   90.00
_cell.angle_gamma   90.00
#
_symmetry.space_group_name_H-M   'P 1'
#
loop_
_entity.id
_entity.type
_entity.pdbx_description
1 polymer ?
#
loop_
_entity_poly.entity_id
_entity_poly.type
_entity_poly.pdbx_seq_one_letter_code
_entity_poly.pdbx_strand_id
1 'polypeptide(L)'
;MNKITIAFLTGLLLLAAGCRWGGIIGNGHITTDTRSVSDFSEIEADGGFQIEWRNGPPSLAITTDQNLLQYITNQNIDHRLRLHSRGNLWPTHHISVLISSPTRSG
;
A
#
# COMPACT_ATOMS: atom_id res chain seq x y z
N MET A 1 -1.92 -44.28 -24.56
CA MET A 1 -2.13 -43.50 -23.32
C MET A 1 -3.37 -44.01 -22.61
N ASN A 2 -3.19 -44.48 -21.38
CA ASN A 2 -4.23 -44.97 -20.49
C ASN A 2 -5.16 -43.81 -20.09
N LYS A 3 -6.48 -44.07 -20.02
CA LYS A 3 -7.49 -43.06 -19.64
C LYS A 3 -7.16 -42.37 -18.31
N ILE A 4 -6.51 -43.11 -17.39
CA ILE A 4 -6.08 -42.64 -16.08
C ILE A 4 -4.98 -41.57 -16.20
N THR A 5 -3.97 -41.77 -17.06
CA THR A 5 -2.92 -40.76 -17.32
C THR A 5 -3.47 -39.47 -17.92
N ILE A 6 -4.51 -39.57 -18.76
CA ILE A 6 -5.14 -38.37 -19.34
C ILE A 6 -5.87 -37.59 -18.24
N ALA A 7 -6.67 -38.26 -17.40
CA ALA A 7 -7.37 -37.62 -16.29
C ALA A 7 -6.43 -36.95 -15.28
N PHE A 8 -5.29 -37.59 -14.97
CA PHE A 8 -4.27 -37.02 -14.08
C PHE A 8 -3.61 -35.77 -14.66
N LEU A 9 -3.26 -35.79 -15.95
CA LEU A 9 -2.65 -34.63 -16.62
C LEU A 9 -3.62 -33.43 -16.69
N THR A 10 -4.90 -33.69 -16.96
CA THR A 10 -5.94 -32.65 -17.01
C THR A 10 -6.20 -32.04 -15.64
N GLY A 11 -6.20 -32.86 -14.57
CA GLY A 11 -6.33 -32.37 -13.20
C GLY A 11 -5.16 -31.49 -12.76
N LEU A 12 -3.93 -31.82 -13.17
CA LEU A 12 -2.72 -31.05 -12.84
C LEU A 12 -2.69 -29.68 -13.54
N LEU A 13 -3.17 -29.58 -14.78
CA LEU A 13 -3.25 -28.30 -15.51
C LEU A 13 -4.22 -27.30 -14.86
N LEU A 14 -5.32 -27.78 -14.27
CA LEU A 14 -6.32 -26.93 -13.61
C LEU A 14 -5.82 -26.33 -12.29
N LEU A 15 -4.89 -26.99 -11.60
CA LEU A 15 -4.28 -26.49 -10.36
C LEU A 15 -3.29 -25.34 -10.61
N ALA A 16 -2.68 -25.27 -11.80
CA ALA A 16 -1.69 -24.24 -12.14
C ALA A 16 -2.31 -22.88 -12.53
N ALA A 17 -3.60 -22.83 -12.87
CA ALA A 17 -4.27 -21.61 -13.32
C ALA A 17 -4.67 -20.63 -12.18
N GLY A 18 -4.48 -21.02 -10.92
CA GLY A 18 -4.91 -20.24 -9.75
C GLY A 18 -3.99 -19.11 -9.30
N CYS A 19 -2.72 -19.08 -9.74
CA CYS A 19 -1.76 -18.06 -9.31
C CYS A 19 -1.74 -16.85 -10.26
N ARG A 20 -2.69 -15.93 -10.10
CA ARG A 20 -2.56 -14.57 -10.63
C ARG A 20 -2.13 -13.63 -9.51
N TRP A 21 -0.85 -13.67 -9.13
CA TRP A 21 -0.23 -12.64 -8.29
C TRP A 21 0.13 -11.43 -9.16
N GLY A 22 -0.90 -10.64 -9.49
CA GLY A 22 -0.71 -9.34 -10.10
C GLY A 22 -0.41 -8.28 -9.03
N GLY A 23 0.51 -7.37 -9.33
CA GLY A 23 0.80 -6.20 -8.54
C GLY A 23 1.14 -5.02 -9.45
N ILE A 24 0.96 -3.80 -8.95
CA ILE A 24 1.35 -2.59 -9.67
C ILE A 24 2.81 -2.32 -9.30
N ILE A 25 3.69 -2.45 -10.29
CA ILE A 25 5.14 -2.34 -10.10
C ILE A 25 5.55 -0.86 -10.12
N GLY A 26 6.40 -0.47 -9.17
CA GLY A 26 7.01 0.86 -9.12
C GLY A 26 7.89 1.14 -10.34
N ASN A 27 7.90 2.40 -10.80
CA ASN A 27 8.66 2.83 -11.97
C ASN A 27 10.13 3.18 -11.66
N GLY A 28 10.59 3.03 -10.41
CA GLY A 28 11.94 3.37 -9.96
C GLY A 28 12.18 4.87 -9.76
N HIS A 29 11.22 5.72 -10.12
CA HIS A 29 11.35 7.17 -9.96
C HIS A 29 10.77 7.59 -8.60
N ILE A 30 11.62 7.61 -7.58
CA ILE A 30 11.22 7.97 -6.22
C ILE A 30 10.93 9.46 -6.13
N THR A 31 9.76 9.82 -5.61
CA THR A 31 9.33 11.20 -5.39
C THR A 31 8.55 11.34 -4.09
N THR A 32 8.38 12.57 -3.63
CA THR A 32 7.65 12.89 -2.39
C THR A 32 6.39 13.68 -2.73
N ASP A 33 5.25 13.18 -2.24
CA ASP A 33 3.93 13.79 -2.36
C ASP A 33 3.50 14.35 -0.99
N THR A 34 3.50 15.67 -0.88
CA THR A 34 3.04 16.38 0.32
C THR A 34 1.57 16.70 0.19
N ARG A 35 0.77 16.25 1.16
CA ARG A 35 -0.69 16.38 1.13
C ARG A 35 -1.19 17.14 2.36
N SER A 36 -2.14 18.03 2.13
CA SER A 36 -2.82 18.74 3.22
C SER A 36 -3.72 17.78 3.98
N VAL A 37 -3.60 17.77 5.31
CA VAL A 37 -4.41 16.97 6.22
C VAL A 37 -4.93 17.87 7.34
N SER A 38 -6.13 17.59 7.83
CA SER A 38 -6.67 18.25 9.02
C SER A 38 -6.04 17.67 10.30
N ASP A 39 -6.29 18.27 11.46
CA ASP A 39 -5.86 17.72 12.74
C ASP A 39 -6.31 16.25 12.91
N PHE A 40 -5.42 15.43 13.46
CA PHE A 40 -5.68 14.06 13.85
C PHE A 40 -4.86 13.70 15.09
N SER A 41 -5.33 12.72 15.85
CA SER A 41 -4.62 12.14 16.98
C SER A 41 -4.38 10.64 16.81
N GLU A 42 -5.13 9.96 15.93
CA GLU A 42 -4.98 8.53 15.66
C GLU A 42 -4.49 8.31 14.21
N ILE A 43 -3.69 7.26 13.98
CA ILE A 43 -3.19 6.88 12.67
C ILE A 43 -3.62 5.45 12.38
N GLU A 44 -4.44 5.25 11.35
CA GLU A 44 -4.80 3.94 10.83
C GLU A 44 -4.13 3.74 9.48
N ALA A 45 -3.41 2.64 9.30
CA ALA A 45 -2.69 2.37 8.07
C ALA A 45 -2.96 0.94 7.58
N ASP A 46 -3.40 0.85 6.33
CA ASP A 46 -3.67 -0.40 5.64
C ASP A 46 -2.81 -0.46 4.36
N GLY A 47 -1.67 -1.14 4.47
CA GLY A 47 -0.69 -1.28 3.39
C GLY A 47 0.74 -1.44 3.91
N GLY A 48 1.68 -1.62 2.97
CA GLY A 48 3.12 -1.76 3.25
C GLY A 48 3.81 -0.42 3.53
N PHE A 49 3.32 0.34 4.50
CA PHE A 49 3.85 1.66 4.85
C PHE A 49 4.92 1.59 5.94
N GLN A 50 6.01 2.34 5.76
CA GLN A 50 6.95 2.67 6.82
C GLN A 50 6.64 4.06 7.35
N ILE A 51 6.01 4.12 8.52
CA ILE A 51 5.50 5.38 9.08
C ILE A 51 6.47 5.92 10.11
N GLU A 52 6.98 7.13 9.85
CA GLU A 52 7.67 7.96 10.83
C GLU A 52 6.71 9.03 11.32
N TRP A 53 6.52 9.11 12.64
CA TRP A 53 5.71 10.14 13.27
C TRP A 53 6.57 11.16 14.02
N ARG A 54 6.21 12.44 13.93
CA ARG A 54 6.85 13.54 14.66
C ARG A 54 5.80 14.42 15.35
N ASN A 55 6.18 15.02 16.46
CA ASN A 55 5.37 16.08 17.08
C ASN A 55 5.48 17.37 16.25
N GLY A 56 4.36 18.00 15.93
CA GLY A 56 4.33 19.23 15.14
C GLY A 56 2.95 19.57 14.57
N PRO A 57 2.83 20.60 13.72
CA PRO A 57 1.58 20.89 13.02
C PRO A 57 1.17 19.70 12.13
N PRO A 58 -0.13 19.51 11.82
CA PRO A 58 -0.60 18.45 10.93
C PRO A 58 0.12 18.47 9.59
N SER A 59 0.81 17.38 9.27
CA SER A 59 1.41 17.21 7.94
C SER A 59 1.49 15.74 7.54
N LEU A 60 1.45 15.51 6.23
CA LEU A 60 1.59 14.21 5.61
C LEU A 60 2.48 14.34 4.37
N ALA A 61 3.59 13.60 4.37
CA ALA A 61 4.45 13.44 3.20
C ALA A 61 4.64 11.96 2.91
N ILE A 62 4.42 11.55 1.66
CA ILE A 62 4.54 10.16 1.21
C ILE A 62 5.66 10.08 0.18
N THR A 63 6.66 9.23 0.40
CA THR A 63 7.80 9.03 -0.50
C THR A 63 7.80 7.61 -1.05
N THR A 64 7.67 7.47 -2.37
CA THR A 64 7.71 6.17 -3.09
C THR A 64 7.83 6.42 -4.61
N ASP A 65 7.73 5.36 -5.42
CA ASP A 65 7.67 5.44 -6.88
C ASP A 65 6.51 6.33 -7.35
N GLN A 66 6.80 7.26 -8.26
CA GLN A 66 5.86 8.28 -8.74
C GLN A 66 4.55 7.68 -9.25
N ASN A 67 4.61 6.55 -9.97
CA ASN A 67 3.43 5.91 -10.53
C ASN A 67 2.51 5.27 -9.46
N LEU A 68 3.04 4.98 -8.26
CA LEU A 68 2.30 4.33 -7.17
C LEU A 68 1.51 5.32 -6.31
N LEU A 69 1.92 6.60 -6.27
CA LEU A 69 1.30 7.63 -5.43
C LEU A 69 -0.21 7.77 -5.62
N GLN A 70 -0.71 7.61 -6.85
CA GLN A 70 -2.14 7.68 -7.18
C GLN A 70 -2.98 6.56 -6.53
N TYR A 71 -2.35 5.45 -6.17
CA TYR A 71 -2.99 4.30 -5.53
C TYR A 71 -3.02 4.42 -4.01
N ILE A 72 -2.25 5.35 -3.45
CA ILE A 72 -2.24 5.64 -2.01
C ILE A 72 -3.27 6.74 -1.73
N THR A 73 -4.26 6.44 -0.89
CA THR A 73 -5.29 7.38 -0.46
C THR A 73 -5.11 7.74 1.01
N ASN A 74 -5.44 8.97 1.37
CA ASN A 74 -5.58 9.38 2.76
C ASN A 74 -6.97 9.98 2.98
N GLN A 75 -7.48 9.85 4.21
CA GLN A 75 -8.72 10.46 4.63
C GLN A 75 -8.68 10.77 6.12
N ASN A 76 -9.06 11.98 6.51
CA ASN A 76 -9.41 12.29 7.89
C ASN A 76 -10.84 11.82 8.17
N ILE A 77 -11.02 10.92 9.13
CA ILE A 77 -12.31 10.46 9.64
C ILE A 77 -12.30 10.75 11.14
N ASP A 78 -13.14 11.68 11.59
CA ASP A 78 -13.14 12.20 12.97
C ASP A 78 -11.74 12.66 13.41
N HIS A 79 -11.11 11.97 14.37
CA HIS A 79 -9.77 12.27 14.87
C HIS A 79 -8.68 11.34 14.29
N ARG A 80 -9.02 10.55 13.27
CA ARG A 80 -8.16 9.52 12.69
C ARG A 80 -7.71 9.89 11.29
N LEU A 81 -6.42 9.80 11.04
CA LEU A 81 -5.86 9.81 9.69
C LEU A 81 -5.76 8.38 9.18
N ARG A 82 -6.58 8.04 8.19
CA ARG A 82 -6.56 6.72 7.53
C ARG A 82 -5.71 6.77 6.27
N LEU A 83 -4.71 5.90 6.19
CA LEU A 83 -3.87 5.65 5.02
C LEU A 83 -4.21 4.29 4.43
N HIS A 84 -4.44 4.24 3.11
CA HIS A 84 -4.80 2.99 2.44
C HIS A 84 -4.11 2.88 1.07
N SER A 85 -3.57 1.70 0.77
CA SER A 85 -3.04 1.35 -0.55
C SER A 85 -4.06 0.56 -1.36
N ARG A 86 -4.47 1.10 -2.52
CA ARG A 86 -5.40 0.42 -3.42
C ARG A 86 -4.70 -0.64 -4.26
N GLY A 87 -5.01 -1.90 -3.99
CA GLY A 87 -4.43 -3.04 -4.69
C GLY A 87 -3.05 -3.44 -4.14
N ASN A 88 -2.42 -4.42 -4.78
CA ASN A 88 -1.11 -4.91 -4.37
C ASN A 88 -0.02 -4.05 -5.02
N LEU A 89 0.64 -3.19 -4.23
CA LEU A 89 1.69 -2.30 -4.71
C LEU A 89 3.05 -2.95 -4.50
N TRP A 90 3.88 -3.00 -5.54
CA TRP A 90 5.24 -3.54 -5.52
C TRP A 90 6.23 -2.41 -5.78
N PRO A 91 6.47 -1.57 -4.75
CA PRO A 91 7.35 -0.43 -4.88
C PRO A 91 8.80 -0.91 -5.02
N THR A 92 9.63 -0.13 -5.72
CA THR A 92 11.06 -0.45 -5.89
C THR A 92 11.83 -0.27 -4.58
N HIS A 93 11.32 0.62 -3.73
CA HIS A 93 11.77 0.87 -2.35
C HIS A 93 10.57 0.83 -1.41
N HIS A 94 10.77 0.89 -0.10
CA HIS A 94 9.63 0.96 0.82
C HIS A 94 8.80 2.23 0.61
N ILE A 95 7.51 2.21 0.97
CA ILE A 95 6.65 3.41 0.95
C ILE A 95 6.87 4.14 2.28
N SER A 96 7.72 5.18 2.28
CA SER A 96 7.97 5.99 3.48
C SER A 96 6.84 7.00 3.66
N VAL A 97 6.34 7.12 4.89
CA VAL A 97 5.33 8.12 5.23
C VAL A 97 5.81 8.91 6.43
N LEU A 98 6.05 10.20 6.24
CA LEU A 98 6.35 11.13 7.31
C LEU A 98 5.05 11.84 7.71
N ILE A 99 4.69 11.72 8.98
CA ILE A 99 3.45 12.26 9.54
C ILE A 99 3.81 13.14 10.72
N SER A 100 3.14 14.28 10.88
CA SER A 100 3.21 15.06 12.11
C SER A 100 1.83 15.45 12.62
N SER A 101 1.66 15.43 13.94
CA SER A 101 0.46 15.91 14.62
C SER A 101 0.79 16.50 15.99
N PRO A 102 -0.07 17.40 16.53
CA PRO A 102 0.16 18.01 17.84
C PRO A 102 0.07 16.99 18.98
N THR A 103 -0.75 15.96 18.79
CA THR A 103 -0.97 14.88 19.76
C THR A 103 -1.03 13.53 19.04
N ARG A 104 -0.70 12.45 19.75
CA ARG A 104 -0.90 11.08 19.27
C ARG A 104 -1.55 10.24 20.35
N SER A 105 -2.74 9.75 20.07
CA SER A 105 -3.41 8.68 20.80
C SER A 105 -3.08 7.38 20.07
N GLY A 106 -2.64 6.37 20.83
CA GLY A 106 -1.98 5.16 20.33
C GLY A 106 -2.66 4.49 19.16
#